data_AF-A0A2K5ASB8-F1
#
_entry.id   AF-A0A2K5ASB8-F1
#
_cell.length_a   1.000
_cell.length_b   1.000
_cell.length_c   1.000
_cell.angle_alpha   90.00
_cell.angle_beta   90.00
_cell.angle_gamma   90.00
#
_symmetry.space_group_name_H-M   'P 1'
#
loop_
_entity.id
_entity.type
_entity.pdbx_description
1 polymer ?
#
loop_
_entity_poly.entity_id
_entity_poly.type
_entity_poly.pdbx_seq_one_letter_code
_entity_poly.pdbx_strand_id
1 'polypeptide(L)'
;MHDRYFELELMIEGLAKNFGVPNANCYFRLSRKRRPSREEYRRKVAEFMLAYIQMLDMFRGLDSFDDLKEFVDGMLKHEVEQVIHGRNKDVEKRYDYYVMNE
;
A
#
# COMPACT_ATOMS: atom_id res chain seq x y z
N MET A 1 -22.28 7.05 -15.46
CA MET A 1 -21.09 7.92 -15.44
C MET A 1 -19.93 6.97 -15.21
N HIS A 2 -19.17 6.62 -16.25
CA HIS A 2 -17.97 5.80 -16.07
C HIS A 2 -16.93 6.69 -15.40
N ASP A 3 -16.70 6.48 -14.11
CA ASP A 3 -15.65 7.20 -13.42
C ASP A 3 -14.32 6.76 -14.03
N ARG A 4 -13.60 7.71 -14.63
CA ARG A 4 -12.39 7.49 -15.44
C ARG A 4 -11.34 6.69 -14.64
N TYR A 5 -11.40 6.77 -13.32
CA TYR A 5 -10.42 6.17 -12.41
C TYR A 5 -10.99 5.05 -11.52
N PHE A 6 -12.22 4.58 -11.74
CA PHE A 6 -12.87 3.56 -10.92
C PHE A 6 -12.00 2.31 -10.67
N GLU A 7 -11.39 1.76 -11.72
CA GLU A 7 -10.55 0.56 -11.60
C GLU A 7 -9.26 0.83 -10.81
N LEU A 8 -8.73 2.06 -10.89
CA LEU A 8 -7.57 2.47 -10.10
C LEU A 8 -7.94 2.71 -8.64
N GLU A 9 -9.12 3.25 -8.37
CA GLU A 9 -9.66 3.42 -7.02
C GLU A 9 -9.72 2.08 -6.29
N LEU A 10 -10.40 1.08 -6.88
CA LEU A 10 -10.51 -0.27 -6.32
C LEU A 10 -9.14 -0.92 -6.10
N MET A 11 -8.21 -0.70 -7.03
CA MET A 11 -6.86 -1.23 -6.91
C MET A 11 -6.09 -0.57 -5.75
N ILE A 12 -6.19 0.76 -5.59
CA ILE A 12 -5.55 1.50 -4.50
C ILE A 12 -6.12 1.10 -3.13
N GLU A 13 -7.44 0.97 -3.01
CA GLU A 13 -8.10 0.44 -1.80
C GLU A 13 -7.58 -0.96 -1.43
N GLY A 14 -7.32 -1.80 -2.44
CA GLY A 14 -6.77 -3.13 -2.28
C GLY A 14 -5.25 -3.19 -2.04
N LEU A 15 -4.53 -2.08 -2.19
CA LEU A 15 -3.07 -2.07 -2.32
C LEU A 15 -2.38 -2.54 -1.04
N ALA A 16 -2.86 -2.12 0.13
CA ALA A 16 -2.31 -2.54 1.42
C ALA A 16 -2.33 -4.08 1.56
N LYS A 17 -3.46 -4.69 1.21
CA LYS A 17 -3.71 -6.14 1.34
C LYS A 17 -2.99 -6.96 0.28
N ASN A 18 -3.07 -6.53 -0.97
CA ASN A 18 -2.66 -7.32 -2.12
C ASN A 18 -1.19 -7.09 -2.51
N PHE A 19 -0.64 -5.92 -2.17
CA PHE A 19 0.73 -5.55 -2.54
C PHE A 19 1.60 -5.26 -1.31
N GLY A 20 1.16 -4.39 -0.40
CA GLY A 20 1.95 -3.98 0.75
C GLY A 20 2.30 -5.12 1.71
N VAL A 21 1.29 -5.85 2.18
CA VAL A 21 1.46 -6.96 3.14
C VAL A 21 2.35 -8.10 2.60
N PRO A 22 2.13 -8.65 1.40
CA PRO A 22 2.97 -9.73 0.88
C PRO A 22 4.44 -9.33 0.77
N ASN A 23 4.72 -8.12 0.28
CA ASN A 23 6.09 -7.61 0.16
C ASN A 23 6.73 -7.31 1.52
N ALA A 24 5.98 -6.74 2.47
CA ALA A 24 6.47 -6.52 3.84
C ALA A 24 6.83 -7.85 4.52
N ASN A 25 5.96 -8.86 4.42
CA ASN A 25 6.23 -10.19 4.97
C ASN A 25 7.50 -10.81 4.35
N CYS A 26 7.62 -10.75 3.02
CA CYS A 26 8.81 -11.24 2.32
C CYS A 26 10.08 -10.51 2.80
N TYR A 27 10.03 -9.19 2.90
CA TYR A 27 11.13 -8.36 3.39
C TYR A 27 11.55 -8.77 4.81
N PHE A 28 10.61 -8.89 5.74
CA PHE A 28 10.92 -9.26 7.12
C PHE A 28 11.48 -10.68 7.25
N ARG A 29 10.98 -11.63 6.43
CA ARG A 29 11.53 -13.00 6.34
C ARG A 29 12.97 -13.01 5.86
N LEU A 30 13.24 -12.35 4.73
CA LEU A 30 14.56 -12.30 4.12
C LEU A 30 15.57 -11.54 5.01
N SER A 31 15.11 -10.51 5.72
CA SER A 31 15.93 -9.79 6.72
C SER A 31 16.03 -10.51 8.08
N ARG A 32 15.45 -11.70 8.22
CA ARG A 32 15.42 -12.51 9.45
C ARG A 32 14.79 -11.79 10.66
N LYS A 33 13.96 -10.78 10.42
CA LYS A 33 13.24 -10.04 11.45
C LYS A 33 11.88 -10.70 11.73
N ARG A 34 11.86 -11.61 12.71
CA ARG A 34 10.67 -12.41 13.05
C ARG A 34 9.59 -11.64 13.82
N ARG A 35 10.00 -10.66 14.62
CA ARG A 35 9.10 -9.88 15.48
C ARG A 35 9.30 -8.38 15.27
N PRO A 36 8.96 -7.83 14.08
CA PRO A 36 8.85 -6.38 13.96
C PRO A 36 7.79 -5.88 14.94
N SER A 37 7.95 -4.65 15.43
CA SER A 37 6.85 -3.99 16.12
C SER A 37 5.70 -3.72 15.13
N ARG A 38 4.48 -3.55 15.65
CA ARG A 38 3.31 -3.15 14.83
C ARG A 38 3.60 -1.90 14.01
N GLU A 39 4.26 -0.92 14.61
CA GLU A 39 4.58 0.33 13.93
C GLU A 39 5.58 0.12 12.78
N GLU A 40 6.64 -0.65 13.00
CA GLU A 40 7.59 -0.99 11.93
C GLU A 40 6.92 -1.77 10.80
N TYR A 41 6.00 -2.68 11.14
CA TYR A 41 5.24 -3.44 10.15
C TYR A 41 4.35 -2.53 9.31
N ARG A 42 3.56 -1.65 9.94
CA ARG A 42 2.72 -0.65 9.25
C ARG A 42 3.53 0.25 8.34
N ARG A 43 4.64 0.79 8.83
CA ARG A 43 5.54 1.64 8.03
C ARG A 43 6.08 0.90 6.81
N LYS A 44 6.48 -0.37 6.98
CA LYS A 44 7.00 -1.16 5.85
C LYS A 44 5.90 -1.48 4.82
N VAL A 45 4.68 -1.78 5.26
CA VAL A 45 3.53 -1.94 4.36
C VAL A 45 3.26 -0.65 3.59
N ALA A 46 3.23 0.50 4.29
CA ALA A 46 3.04 1.82 3.67
C ALA A 46 4.14 2.18 2.67
N GLU A 47 5.40 1.85 2.96
CA GLU A 47 6.52 2.05 2.04
C GLU A 47 6.31 1.30 0.72
N PHE A 48 5.88 0.04 0.78
CA PHE A 48 5.54 -0.71 -0.43
C PHE A 48 4.31 -0.13 -1.14
N MET A 49 3.29 0.33 -0.43
CA MET A 49 2.16 1.02 -1.06
C MET A 49 2.63 2.27 -1.83
N LEU A 50 3.46 3.11 -1.22
CA LEU A 50 4.00 4.31 -1.86
C LEU A 50 4.85 4.02 -3.10
N ALA A 51 5.45 2.84 -3.20
CA ALA A 51 6.18 2.44 -4.41
C ALA A 51 5.29 2.38 -5.67
N TYR A 52 3.97 2.24 -5.51
CA TYR A 52 3.01 2.31 -6.62
C TYR A 52 3.13 3.62 -7.42
N ILE A 53 3.53 4.74 -6.78
CA ILE A 53 3.63 6.02 -7.47
C ILE A 53 4.58 5.98 -8.69
N GLN A 54 5.58 5.10 -8.65
CA GLN A 54 6.53 4.92 -9.74
C GLN A 54 5.87 4.36 -11.01
N MET A 55 4.77 3.61 -10.87
CA MET A 55 4.02 3.09 -12.03
C MET A 55 3.35 4.20 -12.84
N LEU A 56 3.11 5.37 -12.24
CA LEU A 56 2.51 6.49 -12.96
C LEU A 56 3.43 7.03 -14.06
N ASP A 57 4.74 6.81 -13.98
CA ASP A 57 5.66 7.23 -15.03
C ASP A 57 5.34 6.62 -16.41
N MET A 58 4.63 5.48 -16.45
CA MET A 58 4.16 4.88 -17.70
C MET A 58 3.06 5.70 -18.40
N PHE A 59 2.39 6.60 -17.68
CA PHE A 59 1.35 7.49 -18.20
C PHE A 59 1.91 8.88 -18.56
N ARG A 60 3.21 9.10 -18.38
CA ARG A 60 3.85 10.38 -18.64
C ARG A 60 3.72 10.75 -20.12
N GLY A 61 3.28 11.98 -20.39
CA GLY A 61 3.07 12.50 -21.74
C GLY A 61 1.64 12.38 -22.27
N LEU A 62 0.73 11.79 -21.49
CA LEU A 62 -0.71 11.86 -21.77
C LEU A 62 -1.27 13.20 -21.28
N ASP A 63 -2.26 13.76 -22.00
CA ASP A 63 -2.85 15.08 -21.72
C ASP A 63 -3.48 15.21 -20.32
N SER A 64 -3.90 14.10 -19.71
CA SER A 64 -4.48 14.05 -18.34
C SER A 64 -3.56 13.42 -17.31
N PHE A 65 -2.25 13.40 -17.56
CA PHE A 65 -1.28 12.81 -16.65
C PHE A 65 -1.26 13.49 -15.27
N ASP A 66 -1.30 14.81 -15.24
CA ASP A 66 -1.26 15.57 -13.98
C ASP A 66 -2.52 15.32 -13.13
N ASP A 67 -3.70 15.29 -13.76
CA ASP A 67 -4.97 14.95 -13.09
C ASP A 67 -4.94 13.52 -12.52
N LEU A 68 -4.44 12.55 -13.29
CA LEU A 68 -4.28 11.17 -12.85
C LEU A 68 -3.32 11.10 -11.64
N LYS A 69 -2.21 11.82 -11.71
CA LYS A 69 -1.22 11.85 -10.64
C LYS A 69 -1.80 12.42 -9.35
N GLU A 70 -2.52 13.53 -9.43
CA GLU A 70 -3.16 14.15 -8.26
C GLU A 70 -4.20 13.21 -7.65
N PHE A 71 -5.04 12.57 -8.47
CA PHE A 71 -6.03 11.58 -8.02
C PHE A 71 -5.36 10.43 -7.25
N VAL A 72 -4.35 9.81 -7.85
CA VAL A 72 -3.64 8.67 -7.25
C VAL A 72 -2.91 9.10 -5.99
N ASP A 73 -2.24 10.26 -5.97
CA ASP A 73 -1.55 10.77 -4.78
C ASP A 73 -2.51 10.98 -3.61
N GLY A 74 -3.71 11.53 -3.88
CA GLY A 74 -4.73 11.74 -2.85
C GLY A 74 -5.22 10.43 -2.25
N MET A 75 -5.61 9.49 -3.10
CA MET A 75 -6.08 8.16 -2.68
C MET A 75 -5.01 7.38 -1.92
N LEU A 76 -3.78 7.38 -2.43
CA LEU A 76 -2.67 6.65 -1.84
C LEU A 76 -2.29 7.21 -0.46
N LYS A 77 -2.28 8.54 -0.30
CA LYS A 77 -2.07 9.18 1.01
C LYS A 77 -3.14 8.77 2.01
N HIS A 78 -4.41 8.78 1.60
CA HIS A 78 -5.51 8.35 2.46
C HIS A 78 -5.33 6.91 2.95
N GLU A 79 -5.09 5.97 2.04
CA GLU A 79 -4.91 4.56 2.37
C GLU A 79 -3.67 4.30 3.24
N VAL A 80 -2.56 4.99 2.96
CA VAL A 80 -1.36 4.93 3.77
C VAL A 80 -1.63 5.43 5.19
N GLU A 81 -2.36 6.52 5.38
CA GLU A 81 -2.75 7.01 6.70
C GLU A 81 -3.60 5.99 7.47
N GLN A 82 -4.53 5.30 6.80
CA GLN A 82 -5.29 4.22 7.42
C GLN A 82 -4.38 3.11 7.94
N VAL A 83 -3.34 2.75 7.18
CA VAL A 83 -2.35 1.75 7.61
C VAL A 83 -1.49 2.26 8.77
N ILE A 84 -0.91 3.45 8.65
CA ILE A 84 0.00 4.01 9.67
C ILE A 84 -0.70 4.16 11.02
N HIS A 85 -1.95 4.60 11.03
CA HIS A 85 -2.74 4.76 12.26
C HIS A 85 -3.40 3.46 12.75
N GLY A 86 -3.14 2.32 12.11
CA GLY A 86 -3.68 1.02 12.52
C GLY A 86 -5.19 0.88 12.32
N ARG A 87 -5.77 1.65 11.39
CA ARG A 87 -7.19 1.61 11.04
C ARG A 87 -7.49 0.59 9.93
N ASN A 88 -6.47 0.13 9.21
CA ASN A 88 -6.60 -0.96 8.24
C ASN A 88 -6.60 -2.34 8.92
N LYS A 89 -7.80 -2.91 9.13
CA LYS A 89 -7.99 -4.19 9.84
C LYS A 89 -7.30 -5.39 9.17
N ASP A 90 -7.21 -5.39 7.84
CA ASP A 90 -6.56 -6.48 7.10
C ASP A 90 -5.05 -6.49 7.37
N VAL A 91 -4.40 -5.32 7.42
CA VAL A 91 -2.99 -5.19 7.81
C VAL A 91 -2.77 -5.66 9.24
N GLU A 92 -3.61 -5.23 10.20
CA GLU A 92 -3.45 -5.62 11.60
C GLU A 92 -3.58 -7.13 11.79
N LYS A 93 -4.58 -7.75 11.15
CA LYS A 93 -4.76 -9.20 11.21
C LYS A 93 -3.57 -9.96 10.61
N ARG A 94 -2.97 -9.43 9.53
CA ARG A 94 -1.82 -10.04 8.86
C ARG A 94 -0.52 -9.86 9.65
N TYR A 95 -0.37 -8.76 10.37
CA TYR A 95 0.71 -8.61 11.35
C TYR A 95 0.62 -9.69 12.44
N ASP A 96 -0.55 -9.88 13.04
CA ASP A 96 -0.73 -10.87 14.10
C ASP A 96 -0.42 -12.28 13.59
N TYR A 97 -0.88 -12.60 12.37
CA TYR A 97 -0.53 -13.85 11.71
C TYR A 97 0.98 -14.00 11.48
N TYR A 98 1.66 -12.95 11.00
CA TYR A 98 3.11 -12.98 10.77
C TYR A 98 3.88 -13.27 12.06
N VAL A 99 3.61 -12.53 13.13
CA VAL A 99 4.33 -12.68 14.41
C VAL A 99 4.05 -14.03 15.09
N MET A 100 2.89 -14.63 14.84
CA MET A 100 2.54 -15.94 15.37
C MET A 100 3.20 -17.12 14.63
N ASN A 101 3.54 -16.96 13.34
CA ASN A 101 3.94 -18.07 12.48
C ASN A 101 5.41 -18.00 11.98
N GLU A 102 6.19 -17.00 12.42
CA GLU A 102 7.60 -16.79 12.07
C GLU A 102 8.54 -16.89 13.28
#